data_AF-M5UL07-F1
#
_entry.id   AF-M5UL07-F1
#
_cell.length_a   1.000
_cell.length_b   1.000
_cell.length_c   1.000
_cell.angle_alpha   90.00
_cell.angle_beta   90.00
_cell.angle_gamma   90.00
#
_symmetry.space_group_name_H-M   'P 1'
#
loop_
_entity.id
_entity.type
_entity.pdbx_description
1 polymer ?
#
loop_
_entity_poly.entity_id
_entity_poly.type
_entity_poly.pdbx_seq_one_letter_code
_entity_poly.pdbx_strand_id
1 'polypeptide(L)'
;MPDLINTNVHPTVPPPRHLMVESEAEATMHRQDFRTPDDAVGNESCLVQIYPVDVIDGMLLLEQGSLTIGRDIVCDLILDDVSVSRRHVELVPAGKGYTLHDLGSTNGTLLNGTPINGQQLLRSNDIISIGSFIFKYLSAGSVESQYYETVYLSLTRDALTGTMNKRYLLESMQREMARSLRRSQTLAVVMMDIDFFKSVNDTHGHLVGDEVLREFGRRLLETCREDDLLARYGGEEFSLLLASTDRDEALEIAERCRSAIAEEPFDTAVGPLAISASFGVACYDGEQAMKPAELLKVADERLYEAKHNGRNQVVC
;
A
#
# COMPACT_ATOMS: atom_id res chain seq x y z
N MET A 1 -75.33 -42.75 37.86
CA MET A 1 -75.65 -43.10 36.46
C MET A 1 -76.78 -42.19 36.01
N PRO A 2 -76.82 -41.62 34.79
CA PRO A 2 -75.77 -41.32 33.80
C PRO A 2 -75.70 -39.77 33.52
N ASP A 3 -74.86 -39.11 32.70
CA ASP A 3 -73.49 -39.34 32.16
C ASP A 3 -72.93 -38.01 31.53
N LEU A 4 -71.78 -38.06 30.83
CA LEU A 4 -71.37 -37.32 29.59
C LEU A 4 -71.93 -35.88 29.30
N ILE A 5 -71.20 -34.82 28.87
CA ILE A 5 -69.85 -34.66 28.26
C ILE A 5 -69.27 -33.24 28.52
N ASN A 6 -67.95 -33.23 28.74
CA ASN A 6 -66.91 -32.20 28.57
C ASN A 6 -67.20 -30.87 27.79
N THR A 7 -66.73 -29.71 28.29
CA THR A 7 -65.67 -28.87 27.66
C THR A 7 -65.39 -27.53 28.40
N ASN A 8 -64.19 -26.97 28.17
CA ASN A 8 -63.71 -25.61 28.46
C ASN A 8 -63.51 -25.18 29.92
N VAL A 9 -62.30 -25.49 30.42
CA VAL A 9 -61.73 -24.95 31.65
C VAL A 9 -61.12 -23.57 31.38
N HIS A 10 -61.73 -22.50 31.93
CA HIS A 10 -61.12 -21.18 32.09
C HIS A 10 -61.10 -20.80 33.58
N PRO A 11 -59.94 -20.89 34.27
CA PRO A 11 -59.78 -20.35 35.62
C PRO A 11 -59.28 -18.91 35.55
N THR A 12 -60.06 -17.98 36.10
CA THR A 12 -59.72 -16.56 36.16
C THR A 12 -58.96 -16.18 37.43
N VAL A 13 -57.73 -15.68 37.25
CA VAL A 13 -56.98 -14.75 38.13
C VAL A 13 -56.52 -15.29 39.51
N PRO A 14 -55.19 -15.28 39.76
CA PRO A 14 -54.61 -14.27 40.65
C PRO A 14 -53.50 -13.43 39.96
N PRO A 15 -53.17 -12.22 40.47
CA PRO A 15 -52.20 -11.34 39.81
C PRO A 15 -50.75 -11.88 39.89
N PRO A 16 -49.92 -11.65 38.86
CA PRO A 16 -48.52 -12.06 38.88
C PRO A 16 -47.67 -11.23 39.84
N ARG A 17 -46.61 -11.86 40.36
CA ARG A 17 -45.63 -11.25 41.27
C ARG A 17 -44.82 -10.16 40.55
N HIS A 18 -44.37 -9.15 41.30
CA HIS A 18 -43.25 -8.31 40.89
C HIS A 18 -42.01 -9.17 40.59
N LEU A 19 -41.62 -9.23 39.31
CA LEU A 19 -40.24 -9.38 38.88
C LEU A 19 -39.96 -8.25 37.87
N MET A 20 -38.75 -7.71 37.91
CA MET A 20 -38.29 -6.66 36.99
C MET A 20 -38.24 -7.20 35.56
N VAL A 21 -38.95 -6.52 34.65
CA VAL A 21 -38.63 -6.46 33.22
C VAL A 21 -38.92 -5.02 32.79
N GLU A 22 -37.89 -4.18 32.75
CA GLU A 22 -37.97 -2.90 32.05
C GLU A 22 -37.93 -3.15 30.53
N SER A 23 -38.57 -2.26 29.77
CA SER A 23 -38.91 -2.49 28.37
C SER A 23 -37.70 -2.47 27.44
N GLU A 24 -37.56 -3.52 26.62
CA GLU A 24 -36.72 -3.51 25.42
C GLU A 24 -37.27 -2.48 24.41
N ALA A 25 -36.65 -1.30 24.35
CA ALA A 25 -36.93 -0.28 23.34
C ALA A 25 -35.78 0.71 23.12
N GLU A 26 -34.51 0.26 23.18
CA GLU A 26 -33.39 1.03 22.65
C GLU A 26 -32.69 0.22 21.56
N ALA A 27 -32.63 0.80 20.36
CA ALA A 27 -32.02 0.18 19.20
C ALA A 27 -30.51 0.03 19.43
N THR A 28 -30.01 -1.20 19.23
CA THR A 28 -28.58 -1.50 19.25
C THR A 28 -27.87 -0.74 18.12
N MET A 29 -27.46 0.49 18.41
CA MET A 29 -26.36 1.12 17.68
C MET A 29 -25.12 0.29 17.97
N HIS A 30 -24.86 -0.70 17.10
CA HIS A 30 -23.51 -1.22 16.96
C HIS A 30 -22.61 -0.03 16.66
N ARG A 31 -21.81 0.36 17.67
CA ARG A 31 -20.58 1.10 17.42
C ARG A 31 -19.74 0.24 16.51
N GLN A 32 -19.79 0.53 15.22
CA GLN A 32 -18.64 0.28 14.37
C GLN A 32 -17.52 1.09 15.00
N ASP A 33 -16.48 0.41 15.47
CA ASP A 33 -15.23 1.03 15.88
C ASP A 33 -14.51 1.56 14.64
N PHE A 34 -15.10 2.58 14.02
CA PHE A 34 -14.38 3.49 13.15
C PHE A 34 -13.30 4.12 14.00
N ARG A 35 -12.06 3.63 13.81
CA ARG A 35 -10.88 4.39 14.20
C ARG A 35 -11.04 5.79 13.62
N THR A 36 -11.08 6.77 14.50
CA THR A 36 -11.07 8.17 14.08
C THR A 36 -9.76 8.46 13.33
N PRO A 37 -9.74 9.37 12.35
CA PRO A 37 -8.50 9.74 11.66
C PRO A 37 -7.38 10.27 12.59
N ASP A 38 -7.70 10.59 13.85
CA ASP A 38 -6.74 10.94 14.91
C ASP A 38 -5.91 9.76 15.46
N ASP A 39 -6.29 8.49 15.19
CA ASP A 39 -5.62 7.31 15.77
C ASP A 39 -4.42 6.79 14.95
N ALA A 40 -3.97 7.56 13.95
CA ALA A 40 -2.79 7.26 13.12
C ALA A 40 -1.91 8.51 12.89
N VAL A 41 -1.73 9.34 13.91
CA VAL A 41 -0.79 10.48 13.84
C VAL A 41 0.65 9.95 13.81
N GLY A 42 1.39 10.26 12.73
CA GLY A 42 2.81 9.93 12.56
C GLY A 42 3.67 10.40 13.73
N ASN A 43 4.03 9.45 14.61
CA ASN A 43 4.73 9.69 15.86
C ASN A 43 6.18 9.18 15.83
N GLU A 44 6.68 8.91 14.62
CA GLU A 44 8.04 8.43 14.34
C GLU A 44 8.83 9.50 13.58
N SER A 45 10.14 9.52 13.75
CA SER A 45 11.00 10.45 13.00
C SER A 45 11.30 9.85 11.62
N CYS A 46 11.58 10.67 10.62
CA CYS A 46 11.84 10.17 9.27
C CYS A 46 13.03 10.87 8.59
N LEU A 47 13.60 10.18 7.60
CA LEU A 47 14.54 10.76 6.64
C LEU A 47 13.83 11.01 5.31
N VAL A 48 13.91 12.25 4.83
CA VAL A 48 13.53 12.63 3.45
C VAL A 48 14.80 12.77 2.62
N GLN A 49 14.93 12.03 1.52
CA GLN A 49 16.07 12.19 0.61
C GLN A 49 15.88 13.46 -0.24
N ILE A 50 16.90 14.31 -0.27
CA ILE A 50 16.89 15.60 -0.97
C ILE A 50 17.65 15.51 -2.30
N TYR A 51 18.76 14.78 -2.34
CA TYR A 51 19.57 14.61 -3.56
C TYR A 51 20.55 13.43 -3.44
N PRO A 52 20.84 12.70 -4.54
CA PRO A 52 19.90 12.42 -5.65
C PRO A 52 18.56 11.87 -5.11
N VAL A 53 17.53 11.73 -5.94
CA VAL A 53 16.18 11.32 -5.47
C VAL A 53 15.84 9.92 -6.02
N ASP A 54 16.59 8.92 -5.56
CA ASP A 54 16.68 7.60 -6.18
C ASP A 54 16.81 6.41 -5.21
N VAL A 55 16.97 6.63 -3.90
CA VAL A 55 17.15 5.56 -2.89
C VAL A 55 15.92 5.43 -1.99
N ILE A 56 15.55 6.49 -1.28
CA ILE A 56 14.33 6.57 -0.48
C ILE A 56 13.23 7.06 -1.41
N ASP A 57 12.15 6.29 -1.52
CA ASP A 57 10.93 6.86 -2.04
C ASP A 57 10.16 7.58 -0.92
N GLY A 58 9.88 8.86 -1.13
CA GLY A 58 9.15 9.70 -0.21
C GLY A 58 9.93 9.98 1.07
N MET A 59 9.67 9.17 2.10
CA MET A 59 10.27 9.29 3.41
C MET A 59 10.49 7.91 4.04
N LEU A 60 11.69 7.70 4.57
CA LEU A 60 12.04 6.52 5.34
C LEU A 60 11.66 6.77 6.79
N LEU A 61 10.65 6.06 7.29
CA LEU A 61 10.31 6.05 8.71
C LEU A 61 11.43 5.38 9.51
N LEU A 62 11.75 5.95 10.67
CA LEU A 62 12.75 5.44 11.58
C LEU A 62 12.06 4.72 12.74
N GLU A 63 11.79 3.43 12.53
CA GLU A 63 11.38 2.48 13.57
C GLU A 63 12.36 2.50 14.75
N GLN A 64 11.93 2.07 15.94
CA GLN A 64 12.67 2.19 17.21
C GLN A 64 14.02 1.44 17.32
N GLY A 65 14.58 0.94 16.21
CA GLY A 65 15.90 0.33 16.09
C GLY A 65 16.99 1.29 15.59
N SER A 66 18.20 0.78 15.44
CA SER A 66 19.30 1.50 14.78
C SER A 66 19.25 1.32 13.26
N LEU A 67 19.45 2.38 12.49
CA LEU A 67 19.53 2.35 11.03
C LEU A 67 20.99 2.54 10.57
N THR A 68 21.58 1.54 9.94
CA THR A 68 22.90 1.62 9.30
C THR A 68 22.76 2.08 7.85
N ILE A 69 23.54 3.09 7.47
CA ILE A 69 23.58 3.64 6.10
C ILE A 69 24.99 3.45 5.52
N GLY A 70 25.08 2.97 4.29
CA GLY A 70 26.36 2.78 3.61
C GLY A 70 26.24 2.09 2.24
N ARG A 71 27.37 1.85 1.56
CA ARG A 71 27.37 1.18 0.25
C ARG A 71 27.20 -0.34 0.33
N ASP A 72 27.53 -0.95 1.47
CA ASP A 72 27.48 -2.41 1.61
C ASP A 72 26.04 -2.92 1.61
N ILE A 73 25.82 -4.12 1.06
CA ILE A 73 24.48 -4.72 0.94
C ILE A 73 23.88 -5.16 2.29
N VAL A 74 24.71 -5.17 3.33
CA VAL A 74 24.32 -5.45 4.72
C VAL A 74 23.87 -4.20 5.50
N CYS A 75 23.84 -3.02 4.87
CA CYS A 75 23.29 -1.81 5.46
C CYS A 75 21.77 -1.74 5.24
N ASP A 76 21.05 -1.24 6.24
CA ASP A 76 19.60 -1.07 6.20
C ASP A 76 19.18 -0.06 5.11
N LEU A 77 19.98 1.00 4.91
CA LEU A 77 19.86 1.90 3.77
C LEU A 77 21.12 1.84 2.88
N ILE A 78 20.98 1.28 1.69
CA ILE A 78 22.08 1.06 0.74
C ILE A 78 22.24 2.27 -0.20
N LEU A 79 23.40 2.92 -0.16
CA LEU A 79 23.77 4.03 -1.03
C LEU A 79 24.91 3.62 -1.97
N ASP A 80 24.55 3.21 -3.20
CA ASP A 80 25.49 2.63 -4.18
C ASP A 80 26.30 3.70 -4.94
N ASP A 81 27.23 4.37 -4.24
CA ASP A 81 28.12 5.38 -4.82
C ASP A 81 29.57 5.25 -4.30
N VAL A 82 30.54 5.57 -5.15
CA VAL A 82 31.97 5.49 -4.80
C VAL A 82 32.38 6.41 -3.64
N SER A 83 31.66 7.51 -3.42
CA SER A 83 31.84 8.46 -2.31
C SER A 83 31.30 7.96 -0.97
N VAL A 84 30.55 6.85 -0.94
CA VAL A 84 29.99 6.28 0.30
C VAL A 84 30.85 5.08 0.76
N SER A 85 31.27 5.10 2.02
CA SER A 85 31.93 3.96 2.69
C SER A 85 30.98 2.76 2.86
N ARG A 86 31.54 1.54 2.93
CA ARG A 86 30.76 0.28 3.06
C ARG A 86 29.71 0.35 4.17
N ARG A 87 30.13 0.66 5.40
CA ARG A 87 29.29 1.21 6.45
C ARG A 87 29.76 2.65 6.64
N HIS A 88 28.88 3.63 6.51
CA HIS A 88 29.25 5.06 6.52
C HIS A 88 28.82 5.71 7.82
N VAL A 89 27.55 5.53 8.19
CA VAL A 89 26.93 6.20 9.33
C VAL A 89 25.85 5.29 9.93
N GLU A 90 25.58 5.47 11.21
CA GLU A 90 24.52 4.80 11.94
C GLU A 90 23.64 5.84 12.62
N LEU A 91 22.32 5.70 12.50
CA LEU A 91 21.35 6.40 13.35
C LEU A 91 20.99 5.50 14.52
N VAL A 92 21.09 6.02 15.75
CA VAL A 92 20.75 5.27 16.97
C VAL A 92 19.64 6.00 17.73
N PRO A 93 18.60 5.30 18.23
CA PRO A 93 17.54 5.91 19.03
C PRO A 93 18.08 6.62 20.27
N ALA A 94 17.63 7.86 20.47
CA ALA A 94 18.04 8.75 21.56
C ALA A 94 16.81 9.48 22.13
N GLY A 95 16.07 8.80 23.01
CA GLY A 95 14.87 9.35 23.67
C GLY A 95 13.69 9.48 22.72
N LYS A 96 13.45 10.70 22.18
CA LYS A 96 12.39 11.00 21.20
C LYS A 96 12.92 11.31 19.79
N GLY A 97 14.21 11.08 19.55
CA GLY A 97 14.86 11.32 18.27
C GLY A 97 16.04 10.39 18.08
N TYR A 98 16.98 10.77 17.22
CA TYR A 98 18.12 9.94 16.84
C TYR A 98 19.45 10.66 17.01
N THR A 99 20.50 9.92 17.35
CA THR A 99 21.89 10.36 17.25
C THR A 99 22.55 9.83 15.99
N LEU A 100 23.26 10.70 15.28
CA LEU A 100 24.02 10.44 14.06
C LEU A 100 25.46 10.08 14.41
N HIS A 101 25.91 8.88 14.04
CA HIS A 101 27.22 8.33 14.36
C HIS A 101 28.02 8.04 13.08
N ASP A 102 29.05 8.82 12.75
CA ASP A 102 29.97 8.46 11.67
C ASP A 102 30.77 7.20 12.06
N LEU A 103 30.83 6.21 11.17
CA LEU A 103 31.45 4.91 11.41
C LEU A 103 32.93 4.84 10.97
N GLY A 104 33.63 5.99 10.94
CA GLY A 104 34.98 6.10 10.42
C GLY A 104 35.01 6.17 8.89
N SER A 105 34.06 6.92 8.32
CA SER A 105 33.90 7.04 6.88
C SER A 105 35.08 7.75 6.20
N THR A 106 35.34 7.41 4.94
CA THR A 106 36.51 7.93 4.21
C THR A 106 36.38 9.40 3.83
N ASN A 107 35.15 9.86 3.57
CA ASN A 107 34.86 11.24 3.15
C ASN A 107 34.24 12.09 4.28
N GLY A 108 33.92 11.48 5.42
CA GLY A 108 33.23 12.12 6.54
C GLY A 108 31.73 12.29 6.30
N THR A 109 30.95 12.21 7.38
CA THR A 109 29.55 12.64 7.42
C THR A 109 29.47 14.14 7.75
N LEU A 110 28.67 14.89 7.00
CA LEU A 110 28.37 16.30 7.32
C LEU A 110 26.98 16.42 7.96
N LEU A 111 26.87 17.26 8.99
CA LEU A 111 25.60 17.71 9.57
C LEU A 111 25.51 19.23 9.38
N ASN A 112 24.46 19.69 8.71
CA ASN A 112 24.26 21.08 8.31
C ASN A 112 25.49 21.69 7.61
N GLY A 113 26.13 20.91 6.73
CA GLY A 113 27.34 21.28 6.00
C GLY A 113 28.64 21.27 6.80
N THR A 114 28.61 20.91 8.08
CA THR A 114 29.79 20.84 8.96
C THR A 114 30.15 19.38 9.26
N PRO A 115 31.43 18.96 9.16
CA PRO A 115 31.82 17.60 9.55
C PRO A 115 31.49 17.28 11.00
N ILE A 116 30.86 16.12 11.25
CA ILE A 116 30.59 15.68 12.62
C ILE A 116 31.83 15.08 13.27
N ASN A 117 31.95 15.27 14.59
CA ASN A 117 32.95 14.60 15.41
C ASN A 117 32.22 13.77 16.47
N GLY A 118 32.40 12.45 16.43
CA GLY A 118 31.66 11.53 17.29
C GLY A 118 30.14 11.55 17.04
N GLN A 119 29.38 11.29 18.09
CA GLN A 119 27.92 11.19 18.05
C GLN A 119 27.26 12.58 18.13
N GLN A 120 26.28 12.87 17.29
CA GLN A 120 25.53 14.14 17.28
C GLN A 120 24.04 13.90 17.38
N LEU A 121 23.35 14.56 18.33
CA LEU A 121 21.89 14.47 18.47
C LEU A 121 21.19 15.30 17.37
N LEU A 122 20.37 14.65 16.56
CA LEU A 122 19.64 15.29 15.46
C LEU A 122 18.47 16.13 15.97
N ARG A 123 18.23 17.24 15.26
CA ARG A 123 17.11 18.16 15.42
C ARG A 123 16.27 18.16 14.15
N SER A 124 14.97 18.42 14.26
CA SER A 124 14.12 18.50 13.08
C SER A 124 14.62 19.57 12.10
N ASN A 125 14.60 19.24 10.81
CA ASN A 125 15.19 19.96 9.68
C ASN A 125 16.73 19.91 9.57
N ASP A 126 17.44 19.14 10.39
CA ASP A 126 18.87 18.90 10.19
C ASP A 126 19.13 18.23 8.82
N ILE A 127 20.15 18.72 8.12
CA ILE A 127 20.59 18.20 6.83
C ILE A 127 21.81 17.31 7.04
N ILE A 128 21.71 16.05 6.62
CA ILE A 128 22.76 15.04 6.72
C ILE A 128 23.32 14.82 5.31
N SER A 129 24.64 14.98 5.11
CA SER A 129 25.31 14.66 3.84
C SER A 129 26.24 13.46 4.00
N ILE A 130 26.07 12.49 3.10
CA ILE A 130 26.75 11.19 3.09
C ILE A 130 27.34 10.99 1.69
N GLY A 131 28.59 11.42 1.48
CA GLY A 131 29.16 11.49 0.13
C GLY A 131 28.39 12.48 -0.76
N SER A 132 27.91 12.02 -1.91
CA SER A 132 27.03 12.80 -2.81
C SER A 132 25.58 12.90 -2.34
N PHE A 133 25.15 12.08 -1.37
CA PHE A 133 23.77 12.03 -0.91
C PHE A 133 23.46 13.08 0.16
N ILE A 134 22.26 13.64 0.12
CA ILE A 134 21.73 14.62 1.06
C ILE A 134 20.37 14.15 1.56
N PHE A 135 20.22 14.07 2.87
CA PHE A 135 18.97 13.74 3.56
C PHE A 135 18.57 14.89 4.49
N LYS A 136 17.27 15.04 4.73
CA LYS A 136 16.74 15.89 5.79
C LYS A 136 16.09 15.00 6.85
N TYR A 137 16.50 15.17 8.10
CA TYR A 137 15.84 14.54 9.23
C TYR A 137 14.64 15.37 9.70
N LEU A 138 13.48 14.74 9.82
CA LEU A 138 12.27 15.34 10.40
C LEU A 138 11.93 14.57 11.69
N SER A 139 11.75 15.29 12.79
CA SER A 139 11.35 14.66 14.05
C SER A 139 9.87 14.29 14.03
N ALA A 140 9.54 13.20 14.72
CA ALA A 140 8.18 12.79 15.09
C ALA A 140 7.29 14.00 15.47
N GLY A 141 6.09 14.06 14.91
CA GLY A 141 5.10 15.09 15.20
C GLY A 141 5.49 16.54 14.83
N SER A 142 6.53 16.76 14.02
CA SER A 142 6.79 18.11 13.46
C SER A 142 5.76 18.47 12.38
N VAL A 143 5.40 19.76 12.30
CA VAL A 143 4.47 20.29 11.29
C VAL A 143 5.02 20.03 9.88
N GLU A 144 6.34 20.12 9.72
CA GLU A 144 7.01 19.78 8.47
C GLU A 144 6.83 18.30 8.11
N SER A 145 6.94 17.36 9.06
CA SER A 145 6.70 15.93 8.81
C SER A 145 5.28 15.69 8.26
N GLN A 146 4.27 16.23 8.93
CA GLN A 146 2.86 16.12 8.51
C GLN A 146 2.60 16.77 7.15
N TYR A 147 3.25 17.91 6.87
CA TYR A 147 3.15 18.59 5.58
C TYR A 147 3.82 17.78 4.46
N TYR A 148 5.04 17.27 4.68
CA TYR A 148 5.73 16.42 3.71
C TYR A 148 4.97 15.13 3.44
N GLU A 149 4.39 14.49 4.46
CA GLU A 149 3.55 13.30 4.32
C GLU A 149 2.28 13.62 3.50
N THR A 150 1.55 14.68 3.86
CA THR A 150 0.34 15.12 3.13
C THR A 150 0.64 15.40 1.66
N VAL A 151 1.72 16.13 1.37
CA VAL A 151 2.17 16.45 0.01
C VAL A 151 2.60 15.20 -0.73
N TYR A 152 3.37 14.31 -0.09
CA TYR A 152 3.81 13.06 -0.67
C TYR A 152 2.62 12.17 -1.05
N LEU A 153 1.71 11.88 -0.12
CA LEU A 153 0.52 11.07 -0.37
C LEU A 153 -0.36 11.67 -1.49
N SER A 154 -0.53 13.00 -1.51
CA SER A 154 -1.25 13.71 -2.57
C SER A 154 -0.58 13.62 -3.94
N LEU A 155 0.75 13.42 -3.97
CA LEU A 155 1.53 13.27 -5.19
C LEU A 155 1.64 11.82 -5.65
N THR A 156 1.59 10.83 -4.74
CA THR A 156 1.86 9.41 -5.06
C THR A 156 0.63 8.51 -5.11
N ARG A 157 -0.47 8.85 -4.42
CA ARG A 157 -1.71 8.05 -4.42
C ARG A 157 -2.75 8.55 -5.43
N ASP A 158 -3.69 7.67 -5.78
CA ASP A 158 -4.94 7.99 -6.47
C ASP A 158 -5.99 8.39 -5.43
N ALA A 159 -6.57 9.59 -5.58
CA ALA A 159 -7.47 10.17 -4.58
C ALA A 159 -8.83 9.45 -4.43
N LEU A 160 -9.22 8.63 -5.41
CA LEU A 160 -10.46 7.85 -5.32
C LEU A 160 -10.23 6.53 -4.58
N THR A 161 -9.20 5.78 -4.96
CA THR A 161 -9.01 4.38 -4.56
C THR A 161 -7.97 4.18 -3.45
N GLY A 162 -7.16 5.19 -3.14
CA GLY A 162 -6.08 5.10 -2.15
C GLY A 162 -4.88 4.25 -2.59
N THR A 163 -4.95 3.58 -3.75
CA THR A 163 -3.82 2.91 -4.41
C THR A 163 -2.78 3.93 -4.87
N MET A 164 -1.60 3.48 -5.34
CA MET A 164 -0.64 4.40 -5.96
C MET A 164 -1.18 4.92 -7.31
N ASN A 165 -0.65 6.05 -7.80
CA ASN A 165 -1.03 6.58 -9.11
C ASN A 165 -0.03 6.18 -10.20
N LYS A 166 -0.47 6.30 -11.47
CA LYS A 166 0.33 6.01 -12.67
C LYS A 166 1.75 6.60 -12.65
N ARG A 167 1.92 7.84 -12.17
CA ARG A 167 3.23 8.51 -12.15
C ARG A 167 4.18 7.79 -11.21
N TYR A 168 3.70 7.48 -10.00
CA TYR A 168 4.44 6.74 -8.98
C TYR A 168 4.84 5.34 -9.45
N LEU A 169 3.93 4.62 -10.11
CA LEU A 169 4.20 3.32 -10.72
C LEU A 169 5.36 3.40 -11.69
N LEU A 170 5.32 4.33 -12.66
CA LEU A 170 6.35 4.45 -13.70
C LEU A 170 7.73 4.81 -13.14
N GLU A 171 7.78 5.69 -12.14
CA GLU A 171 9.02 6.03 -11.40
C GLU A 171 9.57 4.81 -10.64
N SER A 172 8.70 4.04 -9.99
CA SER A 172 9.08 2.81 -9.28
C SER A 172 9.53 1.69 -10.21
N MET A 173 8.84 1.46 -11.32
CA MET A 173 9.24 0.51 -12.35
C MET A 173 10.64 0.82 -12.89
N GLN A 174 10.96 2.09 -13.13
CA GLN A 174 12.29 2.49 -13.60
C GLN A 174 13.39 2.14 -12.60
N ARG A 175 13.14 2.35 -11.29
CA ARG A 175 14.10 1.99 -10.23
C ARG A 175 14.25 0.48 -10.09
N GLU A 176 13.14 -0.25 -10.04
CA GLU A 176 13.16 -1.70 -9.79
C GLU A 176 13.65 -2.50 -10.98
N MET A 177 13.36 -2.10 -12.23
CA MET A 177 14.01 -2.71 -13.41
C MET A 177 15.52 -2.45 -13.43
N ALA A 178 15.98 -1.27 -12.98
CA ALA A 178 17.40 -0.99 -12.86
C ALA A 178 18.06 -1.80 -11.72
N ARG A 179 17.35 -2.03 -10.60
CA ARG A 179 17.80 -2.91 -9.49
C ARG A 179 17.88 -4.36 -9.95
N SER A 180 16.83 -4.86 -10.60
CA SER A 180 16.74 -6.17 -11.22
C SER A 180 17.92 -6.43 -12.16
N LEU A 181 18.21 -5.51 -13.09
CA LEU A 181 19.36 -5.61 -14.01
C LEU A 181 20.71 -5.65 -13.28
N ARG A 182 20.90 -4.90 -12.19
CA ARG A 182 22.16 -4.90 -11.42
C ARG A 182 22.36 -6.18 -10.60
N ARG A 183 21.28 -6.90 -10.27
CA ARG A 183 21.30 -8.06 -9.38
C ARG A 183 20.93 -9.39 -10.06
N SER A 184 20.58 -9.35 -11.35
CA SER A 184 20.00 -10.48 -12.10
C SER A 184 18.81 -11.10 -11.35
N GLN A 185 17.90 -10.25 -10.88
CA GLN A 185 16.66 -10.66 -10.20
C GLN A 185 15.46 -10.51 -11.13
N THR A 186 14.51 -11.43 -11.04
CA THR A 186 13.25 -11.37 -11.78
C THR A 186 12.34 -10.24 -11.29
N LEU A 187 11.43 -9.81 -12.15
CA LEU A 187 10.39 -8.82 -11.85
C LEU A 187 9.20 -9.08 -12.78
N ALA A 188 7.98 -8.88 -12.29
CA ALA A 188 6.77 -8.99 -13.10
C ALA A 188 5.88 -7.75 -13.00
N VAL A 189 5.08 -7.55 -14.04
CA VAL A 189 4.06 -6.50 -14.12
C VAL A 189 2.75 -7.16 -14.53
N VAL A 190 1.69 -6.86 -13.79
CA VAL A 190 0.32 -7.24 -14.14
C VAL A 190 -0.43 -5.99 -14.55
N MET A 191 -1.02 -5.99 -15.74
CA MET A 191 -2.01 -5.00 -16.19
C MET A 191 -3.41 -5.58 -15.99
N MET A 192 -4.32 -4.78 -15.44
CA MET A 192 -5.65 -5.20 -14.99
C MET A 192 -6.70 -4.20 -15.46
N ASP A 193 -7.89 -4.68 -15.83
CA ASP A 193 -9.01 -3.84 -16.27
C ASP A 193 -10.34 -4.48 -15.87
N ILE A 194 -11.25 -3.64 -15.34
CA ILE A 194 -12.56 -4.08 -14.85
C ILE A 194 -13.49 -4.36 -16.04
N ASP A 195 -13.91 -5.63 -16.14
CA ASP A 195 -14.70 -6.11 -17.25
C ASP A 195 -16.05 -5.39 -17.32
N PHE A 196 -16.34 -4.82 -18.49
CA PHE A 196 -17.59 -4.09 -18.76
C PHE A 196 -17.85 -2.89 -17.83
N PHE A 197 -16.82 -2.27 -17.22
CA PHE A 197 -16.96 -1.13 -16.31
C PHE A 197 -17.79 0.04 -16.88
N LYS A 198 -17.66 0.32 -18.18
CA LYS A 198 -18.54 1.28 -18.85
C LYS A 198 -20.04 0.94 -18.70
N SER A 199 -20.42 -0.34 -18.80
CA SER A 199 -21.80 -0.79 -18.60
C SER A 199 -22.30 -0.54 -17.18
N VAL A 200 -21.42 -0.65 -16.17
CA VAL A 200 -21.76 -0.30 -14.78
C VAL A 200 -22.08 1.20 -14.68
N ASN A 201 -21.23 2.05 -15.25
CA ASN A 201 -21.46 3.51 -15.28
C ASN A 201 -22.73 3.89 -16.06
N ASP A 202 -22.92 3.33 -17.25
CA ASP A 202 -24.07 3.63 -18.12
C ASP A 202 -25.41 3.14 -17.52
N THR A 203 -25.39 2.10 -16.67
CA THR A 203 -26.60 1.51 -16.05
C THR A 203 -26.91 2.07 -14.66
N HIS A 204 -25.89 2.27 -13.82
CA HIS A 204 -26.03 2.61 -12.40
C HIS A 204 -25.49 4.00 -12.04
N GLY A 205 -24.84 4.68 -12.98
CA GLY A 205 -24.26 6.01 -12.80
C GLY A 205 -22.85 6.00 -12.21
N HIS A 206 -22.12 7.10 -12.43
CA HIS A 206 -20.70 7.22 -12.04
C HIS A 206 -20.43 7.06 -10.55
N LEU A 207 -21.38 7.38 -9.67
CA LEU A 207 -21.20 7.20 -8.22
C LEU A 207 -21.06 5.72 -7.83
N VAL A 208 -21.80 4.83 -8.51
CA VAL A 208 -21.69 3.37 -8.33
C VAL A 208 -20.42 2.85 -9.01
N GLY A 209 -20.03 3.42 -10.16
CA GLY A 209 -18.72 3.16 -10.76
C GLY A 209 -17.55 3.49 -9.82
N ASP A 210 -17.64 4.63 -9.12
CA ASP A 210 -16.65 5.04 -8.11
C ASP A 210 -16.64 4.12 -6.89
N GLU A 211 -17.80 3.61 -6.44
CA GLU A 211 -17.88 2.56 -5.40
C GLU A 211 -17.18 1.28 -5.84
N VAL A 212 -17.42 0.82 -7.07
CA VAL A 212 -16.73 -0.34 -7.65
C VAL A 212 -15.22 -0.13 -7.73
N LEU A 213 -14.75 1.05 -8.14
CA LEU A 213 -13.31 1.36 -8.20
C LEU A 213 -12.64 1.36 -6.82
N ARG A 214 -13.31 1.89 -5.79
CA ARG A 214 -12.82 1.86 -4.39
C ARG A 214 -12.69 0.43 -3.88
N GLU A 215 -13.75 -0.36 -4.04
CA GLU A 215 -13.80 -1.74 -3.57
C GLU A 215 -12.80 -2.63 -4.33
N PHE A 216 -12.63 -2.41 -5.63
CA PHE A 216 -11.63 -3.09 -6.45
C PHE A 216 -10.21 -2.81 -5.94
N GLY A 217 -9.88 -1.54 -5.70
CA GLY A 217 -8.61 -1.14 -5.12
C GLY A 217 -8.38 -1.75 -3.73
N ARG A 218 -9.40 -1.73 -2.85
CA ARG A 218 -9.34 -2.32 -1.50
C ARG A 218 -9.03 -3.82 -1.54
N ARG A 219 -9.78 -4.60 -2.32
CA ARG A 219 -9.59 -6.05 -2.43
C ARG A 219 -8.21 -6.42 -2.97
N LEU A 220 -7.71 -5.68 -3.97
CA LEU A 220 -6.37 -5.90 -4.48
C LEU A 220 -5.31 -5.58 -3.41
N LEU A 221 -5.42 -4.48 -2.66
CA LEU A 221 -4.51 -4.17 -1.55
C LEU A 221 -4.50 -5.26 -0.48
N GLU A 222 -5.65 -5.84 -0.14
CA GLU A 222 -5.77 -6.94 0.82
C GLU A 222 -5.27 -8.29 0.28
N THR A 223 -5.14 -8.44 -1.04
CA THR A 223 -4.68 -9.67 -1.71
C THR A 223 -3.18 -9.68 -1.99
N CYS A 224 -2.57 -8.50 -2.09
CA CYS A 224 -1.15 -8.30 -2.38
C CYS A 224 -0.27 -8.37 -1.11
N ARG A 225 1.04 -8.56 -1.28
CA ARG A 225 2.04 -8.43 -0.20
C ARG A 225 2.31 -6.95 0.07
N GLU A 226 2.88 -6.65 1.24
CA GLU A 226 3.23 -5.26 1.63
C GLU A 226 4.26 -4.61 0.68
N ASP A 227 5.18 -5.41 0.12
CA ASP A 227 6.18 -4.97 -0.85
C ASP A 227 5.65 -4.86 -2.31
N ASP A 228 4.43 -5.36 -2.59
CA ASP A 228 3.86 -5.33 -3.93
C ASP A 228 3.24 -3.94 -4.23
N LEU A 229 3.68 -3.28 -5.29
CA LEU A 229 3.19 -1.94 -5.63
C LEU A 229 1.95 -2.02 -6.52
N LEU A 230 0.78 -1.84 -5.91
CA LEU A 230 -0.49 -1.64 -6.63
C LEU A 230 -0.73 -0.17 -6.97
N ALA A 231 -1.01 0.12 -8.24
CA ALA A 231 -1.37 1.45 -8.72
C ALA A 231 -2.60 1.46 -9.64
N ARG A 232 -3.39 2.53 -9.59
CA ARG A 232 -4.35 2.85 -10.64
C ARG A 232 -3.64 3.50 -11.83
N TYR A 233 -3.71 2.85 -12.99
CA TYR A 233 -3.02 3.26 -14.20
C TYR A 233 -3.79 4.30 -15.02
N GLY A 234 -5.13 4.26 -14.97
CA GLY A 234 -6.03 5.27 -15.54
C GLY A 234 -7.45 4.72 -15.78
N GLY A 235 -8.49 5.51 -15.52
CA GLY A 235 -9.87 5.03 -15.68
C GLY A 235 -10.17 3.83 -14.79
N GLU A 236 -10.56 2.72 -15.41
CA GLU A 236 -10.76 1.38 -14.83
C GLU A 236 -9.51 0.48 -14.82
N GLU A 237 -8.38 0.96 -15.35
CA GLU A 237 -7.14 0.21 -15.44
C GLU A 237 -6.30 0.33 -14.16
N PHE A 238 -5.80 -0.81 -13.68
CA PHE A 238 -4.85 -0.92 -12.57
C PHE A 238 -3.60 -1.67 -13.04
N SER A 239 -2.50 -1.50 -12.31
CA SER A 239 -1.27 -2.25 -12.53
C SER A 239 -0.62 -2.63 -11.21
N LEU A 240 -0.06 -3.83 -11.17
CA LEU A 240 0.69 -4.37 -10.05
C LEU A 240 2.14 -4.60 -10.49
N LEU A 241 3.08 -4.07 -9.72
CA LEU A 241 4.51 -4.28 -9.90
C LEU A 241 5.01 -5.24 -8.82
N LEU A 242 5.56 -6.37 -9.25
CA LEU A 242 5.99 -7.49 -8.41
C LEU A 242 7.52 -7.61 -8.49
N ALA A 243 8.23 -7.11 -7.48
CA ALA A 243 9.68 -7.17 -7.41
C ALA A 243 10.18 -8.55 -6.97
N SER A 244 11.35 -8.99 -7.47
CA SER A 244 11.95 -10.30 -7.14
C SER A 244 11.02 -11.50 -7.33
N THR A 245 10.06 -11.39 -8.26
CA THR A 245 8.98 -12.36 -8.48
C THR A 245 9.14 -12.99 -9.86
N ASP A 246 9.11 -14.32 -9.94
CA ASP A 246 9.20 -15.04 -11.21
C ASP A 246 7.84 -15.17 -11.93
N ARG A 247 7.84 -15.86 -13.08
CA ARG A 247 6.65 -16.01 -13.92
C ARG A 247 5.54 -16.82 -13.26
N ASP A 248 5.89 -17.89 -12.56
CA ASP A 248 4.89 -18.80 -12.02
C ASP A 248 4.31 -18.22 -10.71
N GLU A 249 5.13 -17.53 -9.91
CA GLU A 249 4.65 -16.72 -8.78
C GLU A 249 3.76 -15.55 -9.24
N ALA A 250 4.13 -14.84 -10.31
CA ALA A 250 3.33 -13.72 -10.84
C ALA A 250 1.96 -14.18 -11.37
N LEU A 251 1.91 -15.37 -11.99
CA LEU A 251 0.67 -16.02 -12.40
C LEU A 251 -0.22 -16.39 -11.19
N GLU A 252 0.37 -16.95 -10.13
CA GLU A 252 -0.37 -17.28 -8.90
C GLU A 252 -0.97 -16.03 -8.25
N ILE A 253 -0.19 -14.94 -8.14
CA ILE A 253 -0.66 -13.67 -7.57
C ILE A 253 -1.76 -13.06 -8.44
N ALA A 254 -1.61 -13.04 -9.77
CA ALA A 254 -2.62 -12.53 -10.68
C ALA A 254 -3.93 -13.33 -10.61
N GLU A 255 -3.87 -14.66 -10.50
CA GLU A 255 -5.05 -15.52 -10.39
C GLU A 255 -5.73 -15.40 -9.01
N ARG A 256 -4.95 -15.20 -7.94
CA ARG A 256 -5.48 -14.87 -6.60
C ARG A 256 -6.24 -13.54 -6.62
N CYS A 257 -5.66 -12.51 -7.23
CA CYS A 257 -6.32 -11.22 -7.45
C CYS A 257 -7.61 -11.37 -8.29
N ARG A 258 -7.57 -12.09 -9.41
CA ARG A 258 -8.74 -12.36 -10.25
C ARG A 258 -9.87 -13.03 -9.46
N SER A 259 -9.54 -14.00 -8.62
CA SER A 259 -10.50 -14.73 -7.78
C SER A 259 -11.11 -13.82 -6.70
N ALA A 260 -10.29 -13.05 -5.98
CA ALA A 260 -10.77 -12.10 -4.95
C ALA A 260 -11.75 -11.04 -5.50
N ILE A 261 -11.60 -10.64 -6.77
CA ILE A 261 -12.57 -9.79 -7.46
C ILE A 261 -13.85 -10.56 -7.83
N ALA A 262 -13.72 -11.74 -8.42
CA ALA A 262 -14.84 -12.44 -9.06
C ALA A 262 -15.71 -13.30 -8.12
N GLU A 263 -15.20 -13.72 -6.96
CA GLU A 263 -15.91 -14.66 -6.07
C GLU A 263 -16.99 -14.00 -5.20
N GLU A 264 -16.73 -12.81 -4.67
CA GLU A 264 -17.67 -12.08 -3.83
C GLU A 264 -18.31 -10.90 -4.58
N PRO A 265 -19.63 -10.71 -4.55
CA PRO A 265 -20.26 -9.50 -5.09
C PRO A 265 -19.74 -8.23 -4.43
N PHE A 266 -19.79 -7.12 -5.15
CA PHE A 266 -19.43 -5.79 -4.68
C PHE A 266 -20.68 -5.14 -4.06
N ASP A 267 -20.66 -4.86 -2.76
CA ASP A 267 -21.75 -4.16 -2.09
C ASP A 267 -21.76 -2.67 -2.49
N THR A 268 -22.79 -2.25 -3.21
CA THR A 268 -22.96 -0.86 -3.68
C THR A 268 -24.30 -0.27 -3.24
N ALA A 269 -24.47 1.04 -3.40
CA ALA A 269 -25.72 1.75 -3.10
C ALA A 269 -26.95 1.22 -3.88
N VAL A 270 -26.75 0.48 -4.99
CA VAL A 270 -27.82 -0.16 -5.77
C VAL A 270 -28.00 -1.67 -5.46
N GLY A 271 -27.26 -2.19 -4.48
CA GLY A 271 -27.22 -3.61 -4.11
C GLY A 271 -25.91 -4.31 -4.54
N PRO A 272 -25.80 -5.63 -4.32
CA PRO A 272 -24.63 -6.40 -4.68
C PRO A 272 -24.49 -6.52 -6.21
N LEU A 273 -23.31 -6.16 -6.74
CA LEU A 273 -22.97 -6.28 -8.16
C LEU A 273 -21.91 -7.37 -8.38
N ALA A 274 -22.13 -8.25 -9.36
CA ALA A 274 -21.10 -9.19 -9.81
C ALA A 274 -20.13 -8.46 -10.76
N ILE A 275 -18.86 -8.38 -10.36
CA ILE A 275 -17.78 -7.71 -11.11
C ILE A 275 -16.70 -8.76 -11.43
N SER A 276 -16.08 -8.66 -12.59
CA SER A 276 -14.86 -9.41 -12.93
C SER A 276 -13.81 -8.48 -13.52
N ALA A 277 -12.59 -8.97 -13.67
CA ALA A 277 -11.53 -8.26 -14.36
C ALA A 277 -10.70 -9.21 -15.23
N SER A 278 -10.12 -8.65 -16.29
CA SER A 278 -9.13 -9.31 -17.14
C SER A 278 -7.72 -8.92 -16.71
N PHE A 279 -6.77 -9.84 -16.84
CA PHE A 279 -5.40 -9.70 -16.33
C PHE A 279 -4.37 -10.09 -17.40
N GLY A 280 -3.40 -9.21 -17.66
CA GLY A 280 -2.26 -9.46 -18.55
C GLY A 280 -0.95 -9.36 -17.80
N VAL A 281 -0.15 -10.43 -17.78
CA VAL A 281 1.11 -10.53 -17.06
C VAL A 281 2.28 -10.43 -18.04
N ALA A 282 3.31 -9.66 -17.68
CA ALA A 282 4.60 -9.69 -18.36
C ALA A 282 5.73 -9.82 -17.34
N CYS A 283 6.74 -10.63 -17.68
CA CYS A 283 7.87 -10.92 -16.82
C CYS A 283 9.17 -10.38 -17.43
N TYR A 284 10.09 -10.01 -16.54
CA TYR A 284 11.41 -9.50 -16.85
C TYR A 284 12.46 -10.32 -16.07
N ASP A 285 13.48 -10.79 -16.77
CA ASP A 285 14.51 -11.70 -16.26
C ASP A 285 15.69 -10.98 -15.58
N GLY A 286 15.84 -9.67 -15.81
CA GLY A 286 17.00 -8.91 -15.33
C GLY A 286 18.29 -9.17 -16.11
N GLU A 287 18.25 -9.82 -17.28
CA GLU A 287 19.45 -10.09 -18.09
C GLU A 287 19.81 -8.94 -19.06
N GLN A 288 18.81 -8.24 -19.61
CA GLN A 288 19.01 -7.23 -20.66
C GLN A 288 18.26 -5.93 -20.35
N ALA A 289 18.90 -4.78 -20.55
CA ALA A 289 18.27 -3.49 -20.28
C ALA A 289 16.98 -3.27 -21.12
N MET A 290 15.84 -3.19 -20.44
CA MET A 290 14.51 -2.93 -21.00
C MET A 290 13.92 -1.66 -20.35
N LYS A 291 13.07 -0.91 -21.08
CA LYS A 291 12.37 0.25 -20.54
C LYS A 291 11.02 -0.15 -19.93
N PRO A 292 10.53 0.54 -18.88
CA PRO A 292 9.21 0.31 -18.30
C PRO A 292 8.06 0.27 -19.32
N ALA A 293 8.10 1.14 -20.33
CA ALA A 293 7.10 1.19 -21.40
C ALA A 293 7.10 -0.05 -22.32
N GLU A 294 8.23 -0.75 -22.45
CA GLU A 294 8.32 -1.97 -23.26
C GLU A 294 7.70 -3.15 -22.50
N LEU A 295 7.98 -3.28 -21.20
CA LEU A 295 7.38 -4.29 -20.33
C LEU A 295 5.86 -4.09 -20.16
N LEU A 296 5.41 -2.85 -19.93
CA LEU A 296 3.98 -2.50 -19.86
C LEU A 296 3.24 -2.84 -21.16
N LYS A 297 3.88 -2.64 -22.32
CA LYS A 297 3.27 -2.97 -23.62
C LYS A 297 3.04 -4.48 -23.78
N VAL A 298 3.96 -5.32 -23.30
CA VAL A 298 3.75 -6.77 -23.31
C VAL A 298 2.59 -7.17 -22.38
N ALA A 299 2.49 -6.55 -21.20
CA ALA A 299 1.39 -6.82 -20.27
C ALA A 299 0.03 -6.35 -20.84
N ASP A 300 -0.01 -5.20 -21.50
CA ASP A 300 -1.20 -4.68 -22.21
C ASP A 300 -1.63 -5.59 -23.37
N GLU A 301 -0.68 -6.11 -24.16
CA GLU A 301 -0.97 -7.10 -25.22
C GLU A 301 -1.60 -8.38 -24.65
N ARG A 302 -1.17 -8.84 -23.46
CA ARG A 302 -1.78 -10.00 -22.78
C ARG A 302 -3.13 -9.67 -22.16
N LEU A 303 -3.31 -8.45 -21.63
CA LEU A 303 -4.60 -7.99 -21.13
C LEU A 303 -5.64 -7.89 -22.26
N TYR A 304 -5.22 -7.42 -23.43
CA TYR A 304 -6.03 -7.42 -24.64
C TYR A 304 -6.42 -8.85 -25.05
N GLU A 305 -5.48 -9.79 -25.02
CA GLU A 305 -5.75 -11.22 -25.28
C GLU A 305 -6.77 -11.79 -24.27
N ALA A 306 -6.61 -11.56 -22.97
CA ALA A 306 -7.56 -11.97 -21.93
C ALA A 306 -8.98 -11.43 -22.19
N LYS A 307 -9.10 -10.16 -22.58
CA LYS A 307 -10.39 -9.53 -22.96
C LYS A 307 -11.02 -10.17 -24.21
N HIS A 308 -10.22 -10.69 -25.14
CA HIS A 308 -10.69 -11.36 -26.36
C HIS A 308 -11.06 -12.83 -26.14
N ASN A 309 -10.34 -13.52 -25.27
CA ASN A 309 -10.55 -14.93 -24.93
C ASN A 309 -11.75 -15.17 -23.98
N GLY A 310 -12.58 -14.16 -23.75
CA GLY A 310 -13.81 -14.27 -22.96
C GLY A 310 -13.83 -13.49 -21.64
N ARG A 311 -12.78 -12.71 -21.32
CA ARG A 311 -12.61 -11.96 -20.06
C ARG A 311 -12.47 -12.86 -18.82
N ASN A 312 -12.46 -12.27 -17.62
CA ASN A 312 -12.33 -12.95 -16.33
C ASN A 312 -11.25 -14.05 -16.33
N GLN A 313 -10.04 -13.70 -16.77
CA GLN A 313 -8.91 -14.63 -16.90
C GLN A 313 -7.57 -13.91 -16.85
N VAL A 314 -6.52 -14.69 -16.59
CA VAL A 314 -5.11 -14.28 -16.61
C VAL A 314 -4.44 -14.82 -17.88
N VAL A 315 -3.65 -13.98 -18.56
CA VAL A 315 -2.79 -14.37 -19.69
C VAL A 315 -1.36 -13.88 -19.43
N CYS A 316 -0.35 -14.70 -19.76
CA CYS A 316 1.09 -14.42 -19.54
C CYS A 316 1.96 -14.92 -20.70
#